data_AF-A0A9X4QRK4-F1
#
_entry.id   AF-A0A9X4QRK4-F1
#
_cell.length_a   1.000
_cell.length_b   1.000
_cell.length_c   1.000
_cell.angle_alpha   90.00
_cell.angle_beta   90.00
_cell.angle_gamma   90.00
#
_symmetry.space_group_name_H-M   'P 1'
#
loop_
_entity.id
_entity.type
_entity.pdbx_description
1 polymer ?
#
loop_
_entity_poly.entity_id
_entity_poly.type
_entity_poly.pdbx_seq_one_letter_code
_entity_poly.pdbx_strand_id
1 'polypeptide(L)'
;MSEETHEDAEKQYWLALTDYLLVAQGLKAPEAIQFDLLPAPGDRSGLLRRLCKLDSDDIWKVTSSSAKREIQRAGEWQQAVDDLQEHWSACLITEVEREYEITVEELLERNLIEEKGYWYCCPFPSVYRVRNSTPSVQILGRTVPRGHEFVLEYGDDGAPSNFISAASFHKGADRKYCEDE
;
A
#
# COMPACT_ATOMS: atom_id res chain seq x y z
N MET A 1 -14.54 -41.32 -32.76
CA MET A 1 -13.49 -40.27 -32.82
C MET A 1 -13.98 -39.05 -33.62
N SER A 2 -15.24 -38.60 -33.47
CA SER A 2 -15.74 -37.38 -34.16
C SER A 2 -16.47 -36.40 -33.22
N GLU A 3 -17.10 -36.89 -32.16
CA GLU A 3 -17.77 -36.05 -31.16
C GLU A 3 -16.76 -35.25 -30.32
N GLU A 4 -15.69 -35.89 -29.85
CA GLU A 4 -14.62 -35.24 -29.08
C GLU A 4 -13.94 -34.10 -29.87
N THR A 5 -13.77 -34.29 -31.20
CA THR A 5 -13.25 -33.26 -32.10
C THR A 5 -14.26 -32.16 -32.42
N HIS A 6 -15.56 -32.43 -32.29
CA HIS A 6 -16.61 -31.43 -32.50
C HIS A 6 -16.75 -30.53 -31.28
N GLU A 7 -16.78 -31.11 -30.07
CA GLU A 7 -16.78 -30.37 -28.81
C GLU A 7 -15.52 -29.50 -28.66
N ASP A 8 -14.35 -30.03 -29.04
CA ASP A 8 -13.11 -29.24 -29.08
C ASP A 8 -13.18 -28.10 -30.09
N ALA A 9 -13.76 -28.33 -31.27
CA ALA A 9 -13.93 -27.27 -32.28
C ALA A 9 -14.89 -26.17 -31.81
N GLU A 10 -15.98 -26.53 -31.13
CA GLU A 10 -16.92 -25.57 -30.53
C GLU A 10 -16.24 -24.76 -29.43
N LYS A 11 -15.47 -25.41 -28.56
CA LYS A 11 -14.72 -24.73 -27.50
C LYS A 11 -13.70 -23.75 -28.06
N GLN A 12 -12.96 -24.14 -29.11
CA GLN A 12 -12.02 -23.25 -29.78
C GLN A 12 -12.72 -22.07 -30.46
N TYR A 13 -13.90 -22.29 -31.05
CA TYR A 13 -14.69 -21.21 -31.62
C TYR A 13 -15.17 -20.22 -30.56
N TRP A 14 -15.63 -20.70 -29.40
CA TRP A 14 -16.02 -19.85 -28.28
C TRP A 14 -14.86 -19.03 -27.74
N LEU A 15 -13.68 -19.63 -27.59
CA LEU A 15 -12.47 -18.93 -27.16
C LEU A 15 -12.10 -17.83 -28.18
N ALA A 16 -12.05 -18.17 -29.47
CA ALA A 16 -11.72 -17.22 -30.53
C ALA A 16 -12.73 -16.05 -30.61
N LEU A 17 -14.03 -16.33 -30.42
CA LEU A 17 -15.06 -15.29 -30.39
C LEU A 17 -14.87 -14.35 -29.19
N THR A 18 -14.53 -14.91 -28.04
CA THR A 18 -14.30 -14.15 -26.80
C THR A 18 -13.07 -13.26 -26.94
N ASP A 19 -11.98 -13.81 -27.49
CA ASP A 19 -10.76 -13.04 -27.78
C ASP A 19 -11.02 -11.92 -28.79
N TYR A 20 -11.77 -12.20 -29.85
CA TYR A 20 -12.14 -11.20 -30.84
C TYR A 20 -12.96 -10.06 -30.23
N LEU A 21 -13.95 -10.37 -29.38
CA LEU A 21 -14.75 -9.37 -28.68
C LEU A 21 -13.88 -8.50 -27.76
N LEU A 22 -12.95 -9.11 -27.03
CA LEU A 22 -12.03 -8.39 -26.15
C LEU A 22 -11.11 -7.44 -26.93
N VAL A 23 -10.53 -7.91 -28.05
CA VAL A 23 -9.69 -7.09 -28.93
C VAL A 23 -10.50 -5.96 -29.57
N ALA A 24 -11.71 -6.24 -30.06
CA ALA A 24 -12.58 -5.23 -30.67
C ALA A 24 -13.02 -4.15 -29.67
N GLN A 25 -13.31 -4.55 -28.43
CA GLN A 25 -13.59 -3.61 -27.33
C GLN A 25 -12.36 -2.75 -27.03
N GLY A 26 -11.16 -3.33 -27.01
CA GLY A 26 -9.89 -2.61 -26.81
C GLY A 26 -9.54 -1.62 -27.91
N LEU A 27 -9.90 -1.92 -29.16
CA LEU A 27 -9.69 -1.00 -30.27
C LEU A 27 -10.71 0.14 -30.28
N LYS A 28 -11.95 -0.11 -29.83
CA LYS A 28 -13.05 0.86 -29.86
C LYS A 28 -13.00 1.84 -28.67
N ALA A 29 -12.60 1.35 -27.51
CA ALA A 29 -12.47 2.13 -26.28
C ALA A 29 -11.15 1.74 -25.59
N PRO A 30 -9.99 2.15 -26.14
CA PRO A 30 -8.69 1.81 -25.56
C PRO A 30 -8.56 2.28 -24.11
N GLU A 31 -9.22 3.38 -23.73
CA GLU A 31 -9.32 3.87 -22.36
C GLU A 31 -10.01 2.89 -21.38
N ALA A 32 -10.86 1.97 -21.86
CA ALA A 32 -11.49 0.94 -21.04
C ALA A 32 -10.58 -0.28 -20.81
N ILE A 33 -9.55 -0.46 -21.65
CA ILE A 33 -8.55 -1.56 -21.59
C ILE A 33 -7.18 -1.06 -21.13
N GLN A 34 -7.02 0.24 -20.91
CA GLN A 34 -5.86 0.76 -20.19
C GLN A 34 -5.90 0.22 -18.76
N PHE A 35 -5.29 -0.95 -18.57
CA PHE A 35 -4.65 -1.30 -17.33
C PHE A 35 -3.70 -0.15 -17.01
N ASP A 36 -4.08 0.61 -15.98
CA ASP A 36 -3.43 1.79 -15.44
C ASP A 36 -1.94 1.54 -15.16
N LEU A 37 -1.10 1.57 -16.19
CA LEU A 37 0.35 1.46 -15.99
C LEU A 37 0.97 2.81 -15.65
N LEU A 38 0.32 3.94 -15.95
CA LEU A 38 0.75 5.26 -15.49
C LEU A 38 -0.45 6.20 -15.41
N PRO A 39 -0.83 6.70 -14.21
CA PRO A 39 -1.89 7.71 -14.10
C PRO A 39 -1.44 9.03 -14.75
N ALA A 40 -2.35 9.65 -15.50
CA ALA A 40 -2.19 11.02 -15.97
C ALA A 40 -2.13 11.98 -14.76
N PRO A 41 -1.34 13.08 -14.82
CA PRO A 41 -1.25 14.01 -13.71
C PRO A 41 -2.62 14.65 -13.43
N GLY A 42 -3.22 14.28 -12.30
CA GLY A 42 -4.51 14.78 -11.83
C GLY A 42 -5.62 13.73 -11.72
N ASP A 43 -5.43 12.51 -12.25
CA ASP A 43 -6.41 11.44 -12.13
C ASP A 43 -6.16 10.60 -10.87
N ARG A 44 -6.97 10.85 -9.83
CA ARG A 44 -6.91 10.09 -8.56
C ARG A 44 -7.58 8.71 -8.67
N SER A 45 -8.41 8.49 -9.69
CA SER A 45 -9.20 7.25 -9.81
C SER A 45 -8.37 6.04 -10.24
N GLY A 46 -7.33 6.24 -11.05
CA GLY A 46 -6.40 5.17 -11.45
C GLY A 46 -5.40 4.79 -10.35
N LEU A 47 -5.04 5.77 -9.50
CA LEU A 47 -4.13 5.56 -8.37
C LEU A 47 -4.69 4.50 -7.40
N LEU A 48 -5.95 4.62 -6.98
CA LEU A 48 -6.57 3.68 -6.03
C LEU A 48 -6.67 2.22 -6.53
N ARG A 49 -6.56 2.00 -7.84
CA ARG A 49 -6.61 0.66 -8.46
C ARG A 49 -5.25 -0.04 -8.50
N ARG A 50 -4.15 0.66 -8.23
CA ARG A 50 -2.82 0.07 -8.16
C ARG A 50 -2.75 -0.88 -6.94
N LEU A 51 -2.07 -2.01 -7.14
CA LEU A 51 -1.73 -2.92 -6.05
C LEU A 51 -0.66 -2.27 -5.17
N CYS A 52 -0.82 -2.35 -3.85
CA CYS A 52 0.17 -1.91 -2.89
C CYS A 52 0.34 -2.94 -1.76
N LYS A 53 1.29 -2.70 -0.85
CA LYS A 53 1.55 -3.60 0.28
C LYS A 53 0.32 -3.92 1.14
N LEU A 54 -0.69 -3.04 1.16
CA LEU A 54 -1.94 -3.29 1.90
C LEU A 54 -2.75 -4.48 1.36
N ASP A 55 -2.55 -4.86 0.10
CA ASP A 55 -3.16 -6.03 -0.54
C ASP A 55 -2.44 -7.34 -0.23
N SER A 56 -1.31 -7.28 0.48
CA SER A 56 -0.58 -8.46 0.93
C SER A 56 -1.30 -9.15 2.09
N ASP A 57 -1.24 -10.48 2.10
CA ASP A 57 -1.64 -11.32 3.24
C ASP A 57 -0.61 -11.29 4.39
N ASP A 58 0.51 -10.58 4.23
CA ASP A 58 1.51 -10.41 5.29
C ASP A 58 0.97 -9.52 6.42
N ILE A 59 0.80 -10.07 7.62
CA ILE A 59 0.41 -9.31 8.83
C ILE A 59 1.39 -8.17 9.15
N TRP A 60 2.60 -8.24 8.61
CA TRP A 60 3.62 -7.23 8.81
C TRP A 60 3.72 -6.19 7.67
N LYS A 61 2.70 -6.11 6.80
CA LYS A 61 2.71 -5.34 5.55
C LYS A 61 3.02 -3.84 5.70
N VAL A 62 2.66 -3.23 6.82
CA VAL A 62 2.98 -1.81 7.10
C VAL A 62 4.10 -1.64 8.13
N THR A 63 4.44 -2.70 8.84
CA THR A 63 5.42 -2.66 9.93
C THR A 63 6.82 -2.43 9.40
N SER A 64 7.49 -1.41 9.95
CA SER A 64 8.86 -1.08 9.59
C SER A 64 9.83 -2.24 9.77
N SER A 65 10.79 -2.35 8.84
CA SER A 65 11.89 -3.31 8.93
C SER A 65 12.75 -3.13 10.19
N SER A 66 12.84 -1.89 10.70
CA SER A 66 13.57 -1.58 11.93
C SER A 66 12.78 -2.01 13.17
N ALA A 67 11.45 -1.82 13.17
CA ALA A 67 10.56 -2.32 14.22
C ALA A 67 10.63 -3.84 14.33
N LYS A 68 10.50 -4.57 13.21
CA LYS A 68 10.61 -6.05 13.19
C LYS A 68 11.87 -6.55 13.88
N ARG A 69 13.02 -5.95 13.55
CA ARG A 69 14.33 -6.30 14.12
C ARG A 69 14.45 -5.96 15.61
N GLU A 70 13.79 -4.91 16.08
CA GLU A 70 13.79 -4.54 17.51
C GLU A 70 12.88 -5.47 18.31
N ILE A 71 11.68 -5.78 17.81
CA ILE A 71 10.73 -6.73 18.41
C ILE A 71 11.39 -8.11 18.57
N GLN A 72 12.06 -8.60 17.52
CA GLN A 72 12.80 -9.88 17.59
C GLN A 72 13.88 -9.88 18.66
N ARG A 73 14.61 -8.77 18.81
CA ARG A 73 15.69 -8.64 19.81
C ARG A 73 15.15 -8.50 21.23
N ALA A 74 13.97 -7.91 21.39
CA ALA A 74 13.30 -7.74 22.67
C ALA A 74 12.63 -9.03 23.18
N GLY A 75 12.40 -10.02 22.30
CA GLY A 75 11.68 -11.24 22.63
C GLY A 75 10.16 -11.09 22.60
N GLU A 76 9.65 -9.98 22.06
CA GLU A 76 8.23 -9.60 21.99
C GLU A 76 7.55 -10.13 20.70
N TRP A 77 8.18 -11.08 20.01
CA TRP A 77 7.73 -11.52 18.67
C TRP A 77 6.32 -12.11 18.68
N GLN A 78 6.01 -12.99 19.64
CA GLN A 78 4.71 -13.66 19.67
C GLN A 78 3.59 -12.66 19.96
N GLN A 79 3.77 -11.80 20.97
CA GLN A 79 2.82 -10.74 21.29
C GLN A 79 2.56 -9.85 20.08
N ALA A 80 3.61 -9.40 19.38
CA ALA A 80 3.44 -8.60 18.18
C ALA A 80 2.71 -9.34 17.04
N VAL A 81 2.87 -10.66 16.91
CA VAL A 81 2.12 -11.46 15.93
C VAL A 81 0.64 -11.49 16.29
N ASP A 82 0.31 -11.75 17.56
CA ASP A 82 -1.07 -11.85 18.03
C ASP A 82 -1.80 -10.51 17.85
N ASP A 83 -1.19 -9.40 18.29
CA ASP A 83 -1.72 -8.03 18.11
C ASP A 83 -1.92 -7.66 16.64
N LEU A 84 -0.95 -7.98 15.76
CA LEU A 84 -1.07 -7.67 14.33
C LEU A 84 -2.17 -8.49 13.67
N GLN A 85 -2.33 -9.76 14.05
CA GLN A 85 -3.41 -10.60 13.56
C GLN A 85 -4.77 -10.05 13.98
N GLU A 86 -4.91 -9.65 15.23
CA GLU A 86 -6.12 -9.00 15.73
C GLU A 86 -6.40 -7.69 14.98
N HIS A 87 -5.42 -6.80 14.90
CA HIS A 87 -5.53 -5.53 14.19
C HIS A 87 -6.01 -5.74 12.75
N TRP A 88 -5.38 -6.62 11.97
CA TRP A 88 -5.77 -6.85 10.58
C TRP A 88 -7.08 -7.62 10.42
N SER A 89 -7.55 -8.33 11.44
CA SER A 89 -8.86 -9.00 11.39
C SER A 89 -10.03 -8.01 11.53
N ALA A 90 -9.82 -6.90 12.24
CA ALA A 90 -10.82 -5.86 12.48
C ALA A 90 -10.63 -4.61 11.59
N CYS A 91 -9.42 -4.36 11.11
CA CYS A 91 -9.07 -3.15 10.38
C CYS A 91 -9.82 -3.03 9.04
N LEU A 92 -10.52 -1.91 8.87
CA LEU A 92 -11.11 -1.50 7.61
C LEU A 92 -10.17 -0.53 6.89
N ILE A 93 -9.52 -1.02 5.84
CA ILE A 93 -8.58 -0.23 5.03
C ILE A 93 -9.34 0.85 4.26
N THR A 94 -8.96 2.12 4.48
CA THR A 94 -9.56 3.29 3.83
C THR A 94 -8.87 3.63 2.51
N GLU A 95 -9.57 4.38 1.65
CA GLU A 95 -8.99 4.90 0.40
C GLU A 95 -7.78 5.83 0.66
N VAL A 96 -7.79 6.56 1.78
CA VAL A 96 -6.70 7.48 2.17
C VAL A 96 -5.44 6.71 2.52
N GLU A 97 -5.56 5.62 3.28
CA GLU A 97 -4.42 4.73 3.60
C GLU A 97 -3.85 4.11 2.33
N ARG A 98 -4.72 3.72 1.40
CA ARG A 98 -4.32 3.18 0.11
C ARG A 98 -3.57 4.20 -0.73
N GLU A 99 -4.12 5.41 -0.89
CA GLU A 99 -3.47 6.51 -1.61
C GLU A 99 -2.10 6.83 -1.00
N TYR A 100 -2.02 6.87 0.33
CA TYR A 100 -0.77 7.09 1.05
C TYR A 100 0.26 6.02 0.72
N GLU A 101 -0.09 4.73 0.87
CA GLU A 101 0.89 3.66 0.69
C GLU A 101 1.35 3.51 -0.75
N ILE A 102 0.47 3.69 -1.73
CA ILE A 102 0.87 3.73 -3.15
C ILE A 102 1.82 4.89 -3.41
N THR A 103 1.51 6.08 -2.87
CA THR A 103 2.36 7.27 -3.04
C THR A 103 3.74 7.04 -2.42
N VAL A 104 3.80 6.46 -1.22
CA VAL A 104 5.04 6.16 -0.53
C VAL A 104 5.88 5.14 -1.31
N GLU A 105 5.27 4.06 -1.81
CA GLU A 105 5.95 3.06 -2.63
C GLU A 105 6.56 3.69 -3.89
N GLU A 106 5.81 4.56 -4.60
CA GLU A 106 6.33 5.30 -5.75
C GLU A 106 7.51 6.22 -5.40
N LEU A 107 7.41 6.93 -4.27
CA LEU A 107 8.47 7.83 -3.83
C LEU A 107 9.73 7.06 -3.40
N LEU A 108 9.57 5.86 -2.84
CA LEU A 108 10.68 4.95 -2.53
C LEU A 108 11.33 4.41 -3.80
N GLU A 109 10.54 3.93 -4.77
CA GLU A 109 11.01 3.46 -6.08
C GLU A 109 11.82 4.54 -6.81
N ARG A 110 11.37 5.79 -6.74
CA ARG A 110 12.07 6.96 -7.32
C ARG A 110 13.23 7.47 -6.46
N ASN A 111 13.49 6.83 -5.33
CA ASN A 111 14.54 7.20 -4.39
C ASN A 111 14.43 8.67 -3.92
N LEU A 112 13.22 9.17 -3.71
CA LEU A 112 12.96 10.56 -3.26
C LEU A 112 12.82 10.67 -1.74
N ILE A 113 12.43 9.57 -1.10
CA ILE A 113 12.30 9.43 0.36
C ILE A 113 13.10 8.22 0.85
N GLU A 114 13.28 8.10 2.15
CA GLU A 114 13.90 6.95 2.81
C GLU A 114 13.22 6.63 4.14
N GLU A 115 13.21 5.36 4.54
CA GLU A 115 12.77 4.95 5.88
C GLU A 115 13.79 5.41 6.92
N LYS A 116 13.33 6.13 7.94
CA LYS A 116 14.16 6.66 9.03
C LYS A 116 13.92 5.98 10.37
N GLY A 117 12.76 5.37 10.55
CA GLY A 117 12.38 4.66 11.76
C GLY A 117 10.96 4.14 11.66
N TYR A 118 10.28 4.05 12.81
CA TYR A 118 8.92 3.55 12.92
C TYR A 118 8.12 4.36 13.93
N TRP A 119 6.82 4.40 13.75
CA TRP A 119 5.89 5.01 14.70
C TRP A 119 5.70 4.09 15.90
N TYR A 120 5.51 4.68 17.07
CA TYR A 120 5.55 3.96 18.34
C TYR A 120 4.35 3.04 18.60
N CYS A 121 3.25 3.21 17.86
CA CYS A 121 2.01 2.45 18.04
C CYS A 121 1.88 1.31 17.01
N CYS A 122 1.38 0.14 17.42
CA CYS A 122 0.99 -0.96 16.54
C CYS A 122 0.04 -0.43 15.43
N PRO A 123 0.25 -0.75 14.12
CA PRO A 123 1.12 -1.79 13.54
C PRO A 123 2.59 -1.38 13.29
N PHE A 124 3.08 -0.33 13.97
CA PHE A 124 4.41 0.25 13.87
C PHE A 124 4.79 0.69 12.44
N PRO A 125 3.99 1.56 11.82
CA PRO A 125 4.22 2.02 10.44
C PRO A 125 5.57 2.71 10.29
N SER A 126 6.18 2.57 9.12
CA SER A 126 7.45 3.24 8.80
C SER A 126 7.31 4.76 8.85
N VAL A 127 8.26 5.40 9.52
CA VAL A 127 8.49 6.84 9.46
C VAL A 127 9.45 7.10 8.29
N TYR A 128 9.02 7.93 7.35
CA TYR A 128 9.79 8.28 6.17
C TYR A 128 10.36 9.68 6.29
N ARG A 129 11.44 9.93 5.54
CA ARG A 129 12.10 11.22 5.45
C ARG A 129 12.34 11.60 4.00
N VAL A 130 12.08 12.86 3.66
CA VAL A 130 12.41 13.41 2.34
C VAL A 130 13.92 13.53 2.21
N ARG A 131 14.51 12.92 1.18
CA ARG A 131 15.97 12.94 0.99
C ARG A 131 16.49 14.37 0.80
N ASN A 132 17.74 14.60 1.20
CA ASN A 132 18.40 15.91 1.03
C ASN A 132 18.57 16.34 -0.44
N SER A 133 18.57 15.39 -1.39
CA SER A 133 18.59 15.66 -2.83
C SER A 133 17.25 16.11 -3.40
N THR A 134 16.15 15.95 -2.64
CA THR A 134 14.78 16.22 -3.08
C THR A 134 14.28 17.48 -2.39
N PRO A 135 13.83 18.52 -3.12
CA PRO A 135 13.39 19.78 -2.50
C PRO A 135 12.10 19.62 -1.69
N SER A 136 11.15 18.82 -2.20
CA SER A 136 9.88 18.48 -1.55
C SER A 136 9.20 17.32 -2.26
N VAL A 137 8.25 16.67 -1.59
CA VAL A 137 7.35 15.66 -2.16
C VAL A 137 5.89 16.02 -1.88
N GLN A 138 4.96 15.46 -2.66
CA GLN A 138 3.51 15.60 -2.45
C GLN A 138 2.94 14.30 -1.90
N ILE A 139 2.20 14.38 -0.81
CA ILE A 139 1.57 13.22 -0.15
C ILE A 139 0.19 13.66 0.35
N LEU A 140 -0.88 12.97 -0.08
CA LEU A 140 -2.26 13.29 0.30
C LEU A 140 -2.62 14.78 0.10
N GLY A 141 -2.13 15.38 -1.00
CA GLY A 141 -2.31 16.80 -1.30
C GLY A 141 -1.53 17.78 -0.42
N ARG A 142 -0.61 17.30 0.43
CA ARG A 142 0.27 18.11 1.29
C ARG A 142 1.71 18.08 0.77
N THR A 143 2.37 19.24 0.81
CA THR A 143 3.79 19.38 0.48
C THR A 143 4.65 19.07 1.70
N VAL A 144 5.48 18.03 1.63
CA VAL A 144 6.50 17.74 2.65
C VAL A 144 7.86 18.24 2.17
N PRO A 145 8.50 19.18 2.88
CA PRO A 145 9.76 19.77 2.43
C PRO A 145 10.96 18.86 2.68
N ARG A 146 12.08 19.19 2.03
CA ARG A 146 13.37 18.52 2.19
C ARG A 146 13.74 18.28 3.65
N GLY A 147 14.18 17.07 3.95
CA GLY A 147 14.72 16.69 5.25
C GLY A 147 13.66 16.47 6.33
N HIS A 148 12.40 16.84 6.08
CA HIS A 148 11.31 16.57 7.01
C HIS A 148 10.92 15.10 7.00
N GLU A 149 10.36 14.69 8.12
CA GLU A 149 9.86 13.36 8.38
C GLU A 149 8.33 13.34 8.37
N PHE A 150 7.76 12.22 7.96
CA PHE A 150 6.32 12.02 7.91
C PHE A 150 5.94 10.57 8.15
N VAL A 151 4.70 10.36 8.58
CA VAL A 151 4.09 9.05 8.80
C VAL A 151 2.58 9.17 8.71
N LEU A 152 1.93 8.07 8.35
CA LEU A 152 0.49 7.89 8.51
C LEU A 152 0.23 7.07 9.76
N GLU A 153 -0.46 7.68 10.71
CA GLU A 153 -1.04 6.98 11.86
C GLU A 153 -2.35 6.36 11.42
N TYR A 154 -2.39 5.02 11.41
CA TYR A 154 -3.57 4.23 11.07
C TYR A 154 -4.61 4.40 12.17
N GLY A 155 -5.88 4.59 11.77
CA GLY A 155 -6.99 4.64 12.72
C GLY A 155 -7.48 3.24 13.07
N ASP A 156 -8.03 3.08 14.27
CA ASP A 156 -8.72 1.83 14.66
C ASP A 156 -10.13 1.80 14.05
N ASP A 157 -10.58 0.63 13.60
CA ASP A 157 -11.96 0.37 13.17
C ASP A 157 -12.55 1.34 12.13
N GLY A 158 -11.72 1.80 11.18
CA GLY A 158 -12.15 2.75 10.15
C GLY A 158 -12.24 4.21 10.64
N ALA A 159 -11.71 4.51 11.83
CA ALA A 159 -11.43 5.87 12.25
C ALA A 159 -10.50 6.57 11.24
N PRO A 160 -10.63 7.89 11.07
CA PRO A 160 -9.83 8.61 10.08
C PRO A 160 -8.34 8.54 10.45
N SER A 161 -7.54 8.01 9.52
CA SER A 161 -6.09 7.99 9.63
C SER A 161 -5.55 9.42 9.69
N ASN A 162 -4.47 9.61 10.45
CA ASN A 162 -3.90 10.91 10.72
C ASN A 162 -2.52 11.03 10.04
N PHE A 163 -2.43 11.94 9.07
CA PHE A 163 -1.15 12.24 8.43
C PHE A 163 -0.36 13.25 9.26
N ILE A 164 0.81 12.82 9.73
CA ILE A 164 1.68 13.58 10.61
C ILE A 164 2.98 13.89 9.86
N SER A 165 3.40 15.16 9.88
CA SER A 165 4.68 15.58 9.30
C SER A 165 5.37 16.60 10.20
N ALA A 166 6.68 16.46 10.40
CA ALA A 166 7.49 17.34 11.24
C ALA A 166 8.90 17.51 10.68
N ALA A 167 9.66 18.49 11.19
CA ALA A 167 11.08 18.63 10.83
C ALA A 167 11.91 17.41 11.24
N SER A 168 11.56 16.80 12.37
CA SER A 168 12.08 15.52 12.86
C SER A 168 11.14 14.97 13.93
N PHE A 169 10.99 13.66 13.99
CA PHE A 169 10.35 13.00 15.12
C PHE A 169 11.36 12.71 16.23
N HIS A 170 10.95 12.93 17.47
CA HIS A 170 11.71 12.44 18.62
C HIS A 170 11.48 10.93 18.74
N LYS A 171 12.53 10.20 19.14
CA LYS A 171 12.40 8.78 19.47
C LYS A 171 11.44 8.68 20.67
N GLY A 172 10.25 8.13 20.46
CA GLY A 172 9.28 7.87 21.54
C GLY A 172 9.92 6.98 22.61
N ALA A 173 9.54 7.20 23.87
CA ALA A 173 10.17 6.53 25.00
C ALA A 173 9.87 5.02 25.05
N ASP A 174 8.71 4.56 24.56
CA ASP A 174 8.30 3.14 24.60
C ASP A 174 7.35 2.77 23.44
N ARG A 175 7.36 1.49 23.01
CA ARG A 175 6.38 0.93 22.07
C ARG A 175 5.03 0.76 22.76
N LYS A 176 3.95 1.13 22.07
CA LYS A 176 2.57 0.88 22.53
C LYS A 176 1.93 -0.22 21.68
N TYR A 177 1.62 -1.32 22.37
CA TYR A 177 0.79 -2.42 21.89
C TYR A 177 -0.69 -2.09 22.15
N CYS A 178 -1.62 -2.84 21.55
CA CYS A 178 -3.02 -2.70 21.88
C CYS A 178 -3.19 -3.04 23.38
N GLU A 179 -3.86 -2.19 24.16
CA GLU A 179 -4.14 -2.48 25.57
C GLU A 179 -5.31 -3.48 25.59
N ASP A 180 -5.08 -4.69 26.11
CA ASP A 180 -6.15 -5.64 26.42
C ASP A 180 -7.09 -4.99 27.46
N GLU A 181 -8.25 -4.47 27.05
CA GLU A 181 -9.35 -4.15 27.98
C GLU A 181 -10.17 -5.39 28.35
#